data_AF-A0A432VZG1-F1
#
_entry.id   AF-A0A432VZG1-F1
#
_cell.length_a   1.000
_cell.length_b   1.000
_cell.length_c   1.000
_cell.angle_alpha   90.00
_cell.angle_beta   90.00
_cell.angle_gamma   90.00
#
_symmetry.space_group_name_H-M   'P 1'
#
loop_
_entity.id
_entity.type
_entity.pdbx_description
1 polymer ?
#
loop_
_entity_poly.entity_id
_entity_poly.type
_entity_poly.pdbx_seq_one_letter_code
_entity_poly.pdbx_strand_id
1 'polypeptide(L)'
;MNKMKFVNWYQKKWLALLGLAFFVSCTDSSMTERAVTGKLDGVEYQVSWRATKHNLNEYQMDTRITAIISHIVTQFSVDNMDSEVSRLNRWPVNESFVLTRELEELFQHGLVAHEISDGRVQVFSPEADDLNRLFALDNHVVVKHDEEFEVNLSALLDGYIADRISELFRLLQVTDYQIEVNGATRLRVSGRQQQRHQFPVEVNDQAVLVSMPYNQDKAFGLASYAQTPDNSTQVVLIFHETASVAHAVSTTLVIEEAPEIIKFVEQDAIATLVIFNEKGEEKRYTSGLFRRFLS
;
A
#
# COMPACT_ATOMS: atom_id res chain seq x y z
N MET A 1 36.26 18.19 -41.49
CA MET A 1 35.74 18.89 -40.29
C MET A 1 34.22 19.01 -40.45
N ASN A 2 33.47 18.01 -39.94
CA ASN A 2 32.75 18.02 -38.65
C ASN A 2 31.65 19.10 -38.59
N LYS A 3 30.35 18.81 -38.40
CA LYS A 3 29.72 17.71 -37.65
C LYS A 3 28.41 17.25 -38.29
N MET A 4 28.28 15.93 -38.34
CA MET A 4 27.04 15.17 -38.51
C MET A 4 26.18 15.35 -37.25
N LYS A 5 24.88 15.68 -37.40
CA LYS A 5 23.88 15.54 -36.33
C LYS A 5 22.80 14.58 -36.82
N PHE A 6 23.00 13.30 -36.53
CA PHE A 6 21.89 12.34 -36.46
C PHE A 6 21.12 12.67 -35.19
N VAL A 7 19.88 13.17 -35.34
CA VAL A 7 18.92 13.23 -34.23
C VAL A 7 17.92 12.13 -34.51
N ASN A 8 17.98 11.09 -33.67
CA ASN A 8 17.13 9.91 -33.71
C ASN A 8 15.64 10.29 -33.63
N TRP A 9 14.92 9.93 -34.69
CA TRP A 9 13.47 10.00 -34.81
C TRP A 9 12.86 8.69 -34.29
N TYR A 10 12.87 8.43 -32.98
CA TYR A 10 12.30 7.18 -32.43
C TYR A 10 11.82 7.23 -30.95
N GLN A 11 11.22 8.33 -30.47
CA GLN A 11 10.71 8.37 -29.08
C GLN A 11 9.36 9.08 -28.86
N LYS A 12 8.39 9.00 -29.77
CA LYS A 12 7.04 9.57 -29.50
C LYS A 12 5.88 8.68 -29.95
N LYS A 13 5.84 7.41 -29.53
CA LYS A 13 4.68 6.54 -29.80
C LYS A 13 4.24 5.54 -28.71
N TRP A 14 4.74 5.60 -27.47
CA TRP A 14 4.42 4.54 -26.48
C TRP A 14 3.89 5.06 -25.13
N LEU A 15 2.91 5.97 -25.18
CA LEU A 15 2.17 6.43 -23.99
C LEU A 15 0.66 6.17 -24.11
N ALA A 16 0.27 5.17 -24.89
CA ALA A 16 -1.13 4.90 -25.23
C ALA A 16 -1.60 3.45 -24.93
N LEU A 17 -0.88 2.69 -24.09
CA LEU A 17 -1.28 1.33 -23.72
C LEU A 17 -1.51 1.11 -22.21
N LEU A 18 -1.44 2.15 -21.38
CA LEU A 18 -1.62 2.05 -19.92
C LEU A 18 -3.07 2.28 -19.44
N GLY A 19 -4.06 2.29 -20.35
CA GLY A 19 -5.44 2.68 -20.00
C GLY A 19 -6.54 1.68 -20.32
N LEU A 20 -6.25 0.47 -20.81
CA LEU A 20 -7.31 -0.37 -21.39
C LEU A 20 -7.10 -1.90 -21.27
N ALA A 21 -6.75 -2.40 -20.09
CA ALA A 21 -7.06 -3.80 -19.74
C ALA A 21 -8.44 -3.84 -19.06
N PHE A 22 -9.48 -3.46 -19.80
CA PHE A 22 -10.88 -3.59 -19.37
C PHE A 22 -11.26 -5.07 -19.32
N PHE A 23 -11.87 -5.46 -18.20
CA PHE A 23 -12.55 -6.73 -18.02
C PHE A 23 -13.53 -6.98 -19.17
N VAL A 24 -13.19 -7.89 -20.09
CA VAL A 24 -14.20 -8.51 -20.96
C VAL A 24 -14.99 -9.49 -20.11
N SER A 25 -16.02 -8.98 -19.44
CA SER A 25 -17.09 -9.77 -18.86
C SER A 25 -18.42 -9.26 -19.40
N CYS A 26 -18.86 -9.84 -20.52
CA CYS A 26 -20.22 -9.66 -21.02
C CYS A 26 -21.23 -10.26 -20.03
N THR A 27 -22.00 -9.41 -19.35
CA THR A 27 -23.49 -9.38 -19.36
C THR A 27 -24.04 -8.41 -18.30
N ASP A 28 -24.82 -7.45 -18.80
CA ASP A 28 -25.76 -6.48 -18.18
C ASP A 28 -25.61 -6.09 -16.69
N SER A 29 -25.14 -4.86 -16.48
CA SER A 29 -25.94 -3.80 -15.84
C SER A 29 -25.32 -2.43 -16.15
N SER A 30 -26.15 -1.45 -16.50
CA SER A 30 -25.79 -0.10 -16.99
C SER A 30 -25.23 0.83 -15.90
N MET A 31 -24.31 0.33 -15.08
CA MET A 31 -23.63 1.11 -14.05
C MET A 31 -22.34 1.69 -14.63
N THR A 32 -22.27 3.02 -14.75
CA THR A 32 -21.10 3.71 -15.28
C THR A 32 -19.92 3.60 -14.30
N GLU A 33 -18.83 2.99 -14.77
CA GLU A 33 -17.54 3.05 -14.09
C GLU A 33 -16.96 4.46 -14.22
N ARG A 34 -16.40 4.97 -13.12
CA ARG A 34 -15.72 6.27 -13.05
C ARG A 34 -14.32 6.05 -12.51
N ALA A 35 -13.38 6.88 -12.95
CA ALA A 35 -12.01 6.81 -12.50
C ALA A 35 -11.37 8.19 -12.44
N VAL A 36 -10.42 8.33 -11.53
CA VAL A 36 -9.54 9.48 -11.38
C VAL A 36 -8.12 8.97 -11.19
N THR A 37 -7.17 9.61 -11.87
CA THR A 37 -5.74 9.36 -11.72
C THR A 37 -5.04 10.70 -11.54
N GLY A 38 -4.07 10.77 -10.64
CA GLY A 38 -3.33 11.99 -10.41
C GLY A 38 -2.03 11.77 -9.65
N LYS A 39 -1.30 12.87 -9.45
CA LYS A 39 -0.05 12.91 -8.70
C LYS A 39 0.02 14.20 -7.89
N LEU A 40 0.32 14.09 -6.61
CA LEU A 40 0.47 15.21 -5.68
C LEU A 40 1.59 14.92 -4.68
N ASP A 41 2.56 15.82 -4.56
CA ASP A 41 3.63 15.76 -3.53
C ASP A 41 4.36 14.41 -3.43
N GLY A 42 4.64 13.77 -4.57
CA GLY A 42 5.31 12.47 -4.62
C GLY A 42 4.38 11.26 -4.47
N VAL A 43 3.09 11.48 -4.22
CA VAL A 43 2.05 10.46 -4.15
C VAL A 43 1.34 10.36 -5.50
N GLU A 44 1.46 9.20 -6.15
CA GLU A 44 0.69 8.83 -7.34
C GLU A 44 -0.52 8.00 -6.92
N TYR A 45 -1.70 8.30 -7.48
CA TYR A 45 -2.92 7.58 -7.16
C TYR A 45 -3.74 7.26 -8.40
N GLN A 46 -4.40 6.11 -8.34
CA GLN A 46 -5.41 5.68 -9.30
C GLN A 46 -6.61 5.13 -8.53
N VAL A 47 -7.78 5.73 -8.75
CA VAL A 47 -9.00 5.38 -8.03
C VAL A 47 -10.13 5.18 -9.02
N SER A 48 -10.72 3.98 -9.03
CA SER A 48 -11.90 3.66 -9.83
C SER A 48 -13.06 3.20 -8.95
N TRP A 49 -14.29 3.48 -9.41
CA TRP A 49 -15.50 3.06 -8.71
C TRP A 49 -16.69 2.93 -9.62
N ARG A 50 -17.67 2.18 -9.13
CA ARG A 50 -18.99 2.12 -9.76
C ARG A 50 -19.84 3.28 -9.26
N ALA A 51 -20.35 4.11 -10.19
CA ALA A 51 -21.19 5.23 -9.84
C ALA A 51 -22.46 4.78 -9.11
N THR A 52 -22.77 5.37 -7.95
CA THR A 52 -24.03 5.15 -7.23
C THR A 52 -25.09 6.14 -7.71
N LYS A 53 -26.31 6.09 -7.14
CA LYS A 53 -27.40 7.04 -7.48
C LYS A 53 -27.05 8.52 -7.21
N HIS A 54 -25.98 8.78 -6.46
CA HIS A 54 -25.48 10.14 -6.23
C HIS A 54 -24.56 10.58 -7.37
N ASN A 55 -24.79 11.79 -7.91
CA ASN A 55 -23.97 12.42 -8.95
C ASN A 55 -22.58 12.84 -8.43
N LEU A 56 -21.77 11.88 -7.95
CA LEU A 56 -20.38 12.08 -7.55
C LEU A 56 -19.51 12.20 -8.80
N ASN A 57 -19.33 13.41 -9.32
CA ASN A 57 -18.47 13.61 -10.49
C ASN A 57 -16.99 13.45 -10.13
N GLU A 58 -16.18 13.17 -11.14
CA GLU A 58 -14.77 12.87 -11.04
C GLU A 58 -13.98 14.05 -10.44
N TYR A 59 -14.33 15.28 -10.80
CA TYR A 59 -13.68 16.49 -10.29
C TYR A 59 -13.85 16.66 -8.77
N GLN A 60 -15.07 16.46 -8.26
CA GLN A 60 -15.35 16.53 -6.83
C GLN A 60 -14.64 15.42 -6.06
N MET A 61 -14.52 14.23 -6.67
CA MET A 61 -13.80 13.12 -6.05
C MET A 61 -12.31 13.40 -6.00
N ASP A 62 -11.73 13.85 -7.11
CA ASP A 62 -10.33 14.25 -7.21
C ASP A 62 -9.96 15.32 -6.17
N THR A 63 -10.80 16.35 -6.03
CA THR A 63 -10.61 17.41 -5.02
C THR A 63 -10.60 16.85 -3.59
N ARG A 64 -11.43 15.85 -3.30
CA ARG A 64 -11.48 15.22 -1.96
C ARG A 64 -10.27 14.32 -1.71
N ILE A 65 -9.86 13.54 -2.72
CA ILE A 65 -8.69 12.66 -2.65
C ILE A 65 -7.42 13.49 -2.44
N THR A 66 -7.21 14.53 -3.24
CA THR A 66 -6.06 15.42 -3.13
C THR A 66 -6.01 16.15 -1.78
N ALA A 67 -7.17 16.54 -1.22
CA ALA A 67 -7.24 17.08 0.13
C ALA A 67 -6.83 16.07 1.21
N ILE A 68 -7.24 14.79 1.08
CA ILE A 68 -6.81 13.71 1.98
C ILE A 68 -5.29 13.52 1.91
N ILE A 69 -4.74 13.41 0.70
CA ILE A 69 -3.29 13.23 0.47
C ILE A 69 -2.51 14.39 1.11
N SER A 70 -2.89 15.63 0.78
CA SER A 70 -2.20 16.82 1.30
C SER A 70 -2.26 16.90 2.83
N HIS A 71 -3.42 16.59 3.44
CA HIS A 71 -3.55 16.54 4.90
C HIS A 71 -2.60 15.52 5.53
N ILE A 72 -2.61 14.28 5.02
CA ILE A 72 -1.80 13.18 5.58
C ILE A 72 -0.30 13.47 5.44
N VAL A 73 0.15 13.85 4.24
CA VAL A 73 1.56 14.17 3.99
C VAL A 73 2.01 15.33 4.87
N THR A 74 1.17 16.36 5.02
CA THR A 74 1.49 17.51 5.88
C THR A 74 1.55 17.12 7.36
N GLN A 75 0.62 16.30 7.85
CA GLN A 75 0.54 15.99 9.28
C GLN A 75 1.50 14.89 9.73
N PHE A 76 1.88 13.94 8.88
CA PHE A 76 2.56 12.71 9.32
C PHE A 76 3.91 12.44 8.63
N SER A 77 4.36 13.27 7.69
CA SER A 77 5.71 13.12 7.13
C SER A 77 6.78 13.66 8.09
N VAL A 78 7.88 12.92 8.23
CA VAL A 78 9.09 13.37 8.94
C VAL A 78 9.83 14.48 8.18
N ASP A 79 9.59 14.63 6.87
CA ASP A 79 10.19 15.68 6.05
C ASP A 79 9.57 17.06 6.33
N ASN A 80 8.37 17.09 6.90
CA ASN A 80 7.74 18.32 7.34
C ASN A 80 8.03 18.58 8.82
N MET A 81 8.82 19.62 9.12
CA MET A 81 9.15 19.99 10.50
C MET A 81 7.92 20.35 11.33
N ASP A 82 6.85 20.87 10.73
CA ASP A 82 5.63 21.24 11.45
C ASP A 82 4.65 20.07 11.61
N SER A 83 4.97 18.88 11.09
CA SER A 83 4.14 17.69 11.21
C SER A 83 4.01 17.22 12.66
N GLU A 84 2.92 16.51 12.96
CA GLU A 84 2.69 15.97 14.30
C GLU A 84 3.75 14.95 14.70
N VAL A 85 4.19 14.09 13.76
CA VAL A 85 5.29 13.13 13.97
C VAL A 85 6.59 13.87 14.29
N SER A 86 6.92 14.91 13.53
CA SER A 86 8.11 15.74 13.78
C SER A 86 8.06 16.45 15.14
N ARG A 87 6.88 16.90 15.58
CA ARG A 87 6.70 17.47 16.92
C ARG A 87 6.86 16.43 18.01
N LEU A 88 6.35 15.21 17.82
CA LEU A 88 6.55 14.09 18.75
C LEU A 88 8.03 13.73 18.89
N ASN A 89 8.77 13.62 17.80
CA ASN A 89 10.19 13.23 17.83
C ASN A 89 11.03 14.24 18.64
N ARG A 90 10.72 15.54 18.52
CA ARG A 90 11.38 16.62 19.28
C ARG A 90 10.78 16.86 20.66
N TRP A 91 9.74 16.11 21.05
CA TRP A 91 9.11 16.28 22.35
C TRP A 91 10.05 15.82 23.47
N PRO A 92 10.07 16.50 24.63
CA PRO A 92 10.89 16.08 25.75
C PRO A 92 10.53 14.66 26.24
N VAL A 93 11.52 13.94 26.72
CA VAL A 93 11.32 12.66 27.41
C VAL A 93 10.58 12.84 28.73
N ASN A 94 9.85 11.81 29.14
CA ASN A 94 9.04 11.76 30.35
C ASN A 94 7.93 12.83 30.43
N GLU A 95 7.61 13.49 29.31
CA GLU A 95 6.48 14.40 29.18
C GLU A 95 5.40 13.79 28.28
N SER A 96 4.14 14.11 28.59
CA SER A 96 2.98 13.63 27.83
C SER A 96 2.80 14.41 26.53
N PHE A 97 2.87 13.71 25.39
CA PHE A 97 2.48 14.22 24.09
C PHE A 97 1.09 13.67 23.72
N VAL A 98 0.12 14.56 23.52
CA VAL A 98 -1.23 14.16 23.09
C VAL A 98 -1.25 14.01 21.56
N LEU A 99 -1.55 12.80 21.11
CA LEU A 99 -1.75 12.46 19.71
C LEU A 99 -3.15 12.86 19.23
N THR A 100 -3.26 13.24 17.97
CA THR A 100 -4.52 13.16 17.24
C THR A 100 -4.94 11.69 17.09
N ARG A 101 -6.25 11.46 16.91
CA ARG A 101 -6.78 10.11 16.67
C ARG A 101 -6.16 9.45 15.44
N GLU A 102 -5.94 10.24 14.39
CA GLU A 102 -5.34 9.74 13.15
C GLU A 102 -3.88 9.34 13.36
N LEU A 103 -3.10 10.10 14.15
CA LEU A 103 -1.73 9.70 14.45
C LEU A 103 -1.68 8.48 15.37
N GLU A 104 -2.54 8.36 16.38
CA GLU A 104 -2.60 7.16 17.21
C GLU A 104 -2.95 5.92 16.38
N GLU A 105 -3.93 6.02 15.48
CA GLU A 105 -4.29 4.93 14.55
C GLU A 105 -3.08 4.50 13.70
N LEU A 106 -2.37 5.47 13.10
CA LEU A 106 -1.18 5.17 12.31
C LEU A 106 -0.02 4.61 13.15
N PHE A 107 0.13 5.07 14.39
CA PHE A 107 1.11 4.55 15.33
C PHE A 107 0.81 3.08 15.68
N GLN A 108 -0.47 2.74 15.90
CA GLN A 108 -0.92 1.36 16.10
C GLN A 108 -0.66 0.49 14.86
N HIS A 109 -0.85 1.01 13.64
CA HIS A 109 -0.44 0.30 12.43
C HIS A 109 1.06 0.03 12.42
N GLY A 110 1.88 0.97 12.89
CA GLY A 110 3.33 0.77 13.04
C GLY A 110 3.69 -0.33 14.02
N LEU A 111 3.04 -0.38 15.19
CA LEU A 111 3.18 -1.46 16.16
C LEU A 111 2.83 -2.82 15.54
N VAL A 112 1.68 -2.92 14.88
CA VAL A 112 1.22 -4.15 14.22
C VAL A 112 2.21 -4.56 13.12
N ALA A 113 2.61 -3.64 12.25
CA ALA A 113 3.54 -3.93 11.16
C ALA A 113 4.90 -4.39 11.68
N HIS A 114 5.42 -3.75 12.74
CA HIS A 114 6.65 -4.14 13.40
C HIS A 114 6.55 -5.56 13.98
N GLU A 115 5.49 -5.87 14.73
CA GLU A 115 5.28 -7.19 15.34
C GLU A 115 5.15 -8.30 14.28
N ILE A 116 4.25 -8.13 13.31
CA ILE A 116 3.97 -9.19 12.34
C ILE A 116 5.10 -9.38 11.33
N SER A 117 5.96 -8.38 11.15
CA SER A 117 7.16 -8.48 10.31
C SER A 117 8.39 -9.00 11.05
N ASP A 118 8.25 -9.35 12.34
CA ASP A 118 9.34 -9.78 13.21
C ASP A 118 10.46 -8.73 13.24
N GLY A 119 10.06 -7.47 13.49
CA GLY A 119 10.94 -6.31 13.60
C GLY A 119 11.41 -5.67 12.30
N ARG A 120 11.22 -6.32 11.14
CA ARG A 120 11.74 -5.84 9.84
C ARG A 120 11.17 -4.49 9.42
N VAL A 121 9.90 -4.23 9.71
CA VAL A 121 9.30 -2.91 9.50
C VAL A 121 9.81 -1.98 10.61
N GLN A 122 10.83 -1.19 10.28
CA GLN A 122 11.48 -0.24 11.18
C GLN A 122 10.80 1.13 11.09
N VAL A 123 9.85 1.37 11.99
CA VAL A 123 9.14 2.66 12.13
C VAL A 123 9.42 3.36 13.46
N PHE A 124 10.08 2.65 14.37
CA PHE A 124 10.53 3.14 15.67
C PHE A 124 12.04 2.98 15.74
N SER A 125 12.73 4.01 16.21
CA SER A 125 14.18 3.99 16.42
C SER A 125 14.52 4.49 17.83
N PRO A 126 15.61 4.00 18.45
CA PRO A 126 16.45 2.89 17.97
C PRO A 126 15.70 1.54 17.96
N GLU A 127 16.28 0.54 17.30
CA GLU A 127 15.75 -0.83 17.36
C GLU A 127 15.82 -1.34 18.81
N ALA A 128 14.74 -1.97 19.29
CA ALA A 128 14.66 -2.49 20.64
C ALA A 128 13.84 -3.78 20.69
N ASP A 129 14.34 -4.77 21.42
CA ASP A 129 13.63 -6.02 21.69
C ASP A 129 12.31 -5.80 22.47
N ASP A 130 12.22 -4.70 23.22
CA ASP A 130 11.04 -4.30 23.99
C ASP A 130 10.79 -2.80 23.81
N LEU A 131 9.81 -2.47 22.96
CA LEU A 131 9.43 -1.09 22.65
C LEU A 131 8.94 -0.30 23.88
N ASN A 132 8.51 -0.97 24.96
CA ASN A 132 8.11 -0.28 26.21
C ASN A 132 9.28 0.46 26.87
N ARG A 133 10.52 0.11 26.51
CA ARG A 133 11.73 0.83 26.94
C ARG A 133 11.87 2.18 26.26
N LEU A 134 11.31 2.33 25.06
CA LEU A 134 11.42 3.54 24.25
C LEU A 134 10.28 4.51 24.55
N PHE A 135 9.06 4.00 24.72
CA PHE A 135 7.89 4.83 24.99
C PHE A 135 6.76 4.04 25.65
N ALA A 136 5.77 4.75 26.19
CA ALA A 136 4.45 4.23 26.53
C ALA A 136 3.38 4.92 25.68
N LEU A 137 2.39 4.16 25.21
CA LEU A 137 1.21 4.66 24.51
C LEU A 137 -0.05 4.26 25.31
N ASP A 138 -0.82 5.24 25.76
CA ASP A 138 -2.10 5.04 26.44
C ASP A 138 -3.08 6.17 26.11
N ASN A 139 -4.29 5.83 25.68
CA ASN A 139 -5.40 6.76 25.44
C ASN A 139 -5.02 8.08 24.75
N HIS A 140 -4.57 8.02 23.49
CA HIS A 140 -4.10 9.18 22.72
C HIS A 140 -2.88 9.90 23.31
N VAL A 141 -2.16 9.31 24.26
CA VAL A 141 -0.96 9.93 24.85
C VAL A 141 0.24 9.05 24.63
N VAL A 142 1.31 9.63 24.11
CA VAL A 142 2.64 9.02 24.09
C VAL A 142 3.53 9.71 25.11
N VAL A 143 4.25 8.91 25.90
CA VAL A 143 5.33 9.35 26.76
C VAL A 143 6.61 8.68 26.30
N LYS A 144 7.60 9.45 25.89
CA LYS A 144 8.92 8.92 25.53
C LYS A 144 9.69 8.59 26.80
N HIS A 145 10.29 7.41 26.87
CA HIS A 145 11.19 7.00 27.95
C HIS A 145 12.67 7.14 27.54
N ASP A 146 12.95 7.09 26.24
CA ASP A 146 14.29 7.20 25.67
C ASP A 146 14.48 8.55 24.92
N GLU A 147 15.64 9.18 25.10
CA GLU A 147 15.97 10.48 24.49
C GLU A 147 16.19 10.37 22.98
N GLU A 148 16.70 9.23 22.51
CA GLU A 148 16.95 8.91 21.11
C GLU A 148 15.69 8.33 20.42
N PHE A 149 14.58 8.16 21.16
CA PHE A 149 13.36 7.67 20.57
C PHE A 149 12.82 8.62 19.50
N GLU A 150 12.73 8.09 18.28
CA GLU A 150 12.13 8.72 17.12
C GLU A 150 11.17 7.76 16.41
N VAL A 151 10.19 8.37 15.74
CA VAL A 151 9.16 7.69 14.97
C VAL A 151 9.25 8.14 13.53
N ASN A 152 9.23 7.18 12.60
CA ASN A 152 9.12 7.43 11.16
C ASN A 152 8.08 6.50 10.54
N LEU A 153 6.90 7.05 10.25
CA LEU A 153 5.75 6.30 9.74
C LEU A 153 5.65 6.34 8.21
N SER A 154 6.69 6.81 7.50
CA SER A 154 6.64 7.00 6.05
C SER A 154 6.29 5.72 5.27
N ALA A 155 6.80 4.56 5.72
CA ALA A 155 6.49 3.26 5.11
C ALA A 155 4.99 2.88 5.18
N LEU A 156 4.23 3.52 6.07
CA LEU A 156 2.81 3.25 6.30
C LEU A 156 1.89 4.25 5.60
N LEU A 157 2.41 5.41 5.15
CA LEU A 157 1.61 6.54 4.69
C LEU A 157 0.81 6.23 3.42
N ASP A 158 1.43 5.61 2.43
CA ASP A 158 0.76 5.33 1.14
C ASP A 158 -0.45 4.40 1.32
N GLY A 159 -0.27 3.33 2.10
CA GLY A 159 -1.39 2.47 2.46
C GLY A 159 -2.42 3.16 3.36
N TYR A 160 -1.98 4.02 4.28
CA TYR A 160 -2.91 4.78 5.11
C TYR A 160 -3.76 5.77 4.29
N ILE A 161 -3.18 6.43 3.28
CA ILE A 161 -3.92 7.26 2.32
C ILE A 161 -5.00 6.41 1.62
N ALA A 162 -4.64 5.21 1.14
CA ALA A 162 -5.62 4.31 0.52
C ALA A 162 -6.76 3.92 1.49
N ASP A 163 -6.43 3.66 2.77
CA ASP A 163 -7.42 3.41 3.83
C ASP A 163 -8.37 4.61 4.03
N ARG A 164 -7.83 5.84 4.09
CA ARG A 164 -8.61 7.06 4.26
C ARG A 164 -9.52 7.37 3.06
N ILE A 165 -9.06 7.12 1.83
CA ILE A 165 -9.90 7.22 0.62
C ILE A 165 -11.04 6.18 0.68
N SER A 166 -10.76 4.95 1.11
CA SER A 166 -11.78 3.93 1.29
C SER A 166 -12.85 4.35 2.31
N GLU A 167 -12.46 4.95 3.43
CA GLU A 167 -13.43 5.45 4.41
C GLU A 167 -14.28 6.59 3.85
N LEU A 168 -13.70 7.50 3.05
CA LEU A 168 -14.49 8.47 2.29
C LEU A 168 -15.53 7.78 1.39
N PHE A 169 -15.14 6.71 0.69
CA PHE A 169 -16.03 5.98 -0.21
C PHE A 169 -17.15 5.28 0.56
N ARG A 170 -16.85 4.72 1.73
CA ARG A 170 -17.85 4.15 2.64
C ARG A 170 -18.84 5.20 3.12
N LEU A 171 -18.37 6.37 3.53
CA LEU A 171 -19.22 7.50 3.94
C LEU A 171 -20.11 7.99 2.79
N LEU A 172 -19.61 7.94 1.56
CA LEU A 172 -20.36 8.26 0.33
C LEU A 172 -21.20 7.09 -0.19
N GLN A 173 -21.27 5.98 0.55
CA GLN A 173 -22.03 4.77 0.22
C GLN A 173 -21.63 4.14 -1.13
N VAL A 174 -20.37 4.32 -1.54
CA VAL A 174 -19.79 3.65 -2.70
C VAL A 174 -19.35 2.24 -2.27
N THR A 175 -19.93 1.22 -2.89
CA THR A 175 -19.77 -0.18 -2.48
C THR A 175 -18.86 -1.01 -3.39
N ASP A 176 -18.45 -0.45 -4.52
CA ASP A 176 -17.54 -1.06 -5.49
C ASP A 176 -16.48 -0.03 -5.89
N TYR A 177 -15.24 -0.27 -5.48
CA TYR A 177 -14.11 0.60 -5.78
C TYR A 177 -12.77 -0.12 -5.72
N GLN A 178 -11.81 0.41 -6.44
CA GLN A 178 -10.40 0.08 -6.34
C GLN A 178 -9.62 1.38 -6.13
N ILE A 179 -8.72 1.37 -5.15
CA ILE A 179 -7.88 2.49 -4.78
C ILE A 179 -6.44 1.99 -4.81
N GLU A 180 -5.58 2.69 -5.53
CA GLU A 180 -4.15 2.46 -5.58
C GLU A 180 -3.44 3.77 -5.27
N VAL A 181 -2.47 3.72 -4.35
CA VAL A 181 -1.63 4.84 -3.93
C VAL A 181 -0.19 4.34 -3.84
N ASN A 182 0.70 4.78 -4.75
CA ASN A 182 2.09 4.29 -4.83
C ASN A 182 2.22 2.75 -4.72
N GLY A 183 1.31 2.00 -5.34
CA GLY A 183 1.25 0.53 -5.28
C GLY A 183 0.56 -0.06 -4.04
N ALA A 184 0.29 0.72 -3.00
CA ALA A 184 -0.61 0.32 -1.92
C ALA A 184 -2.04 0.22 -2.44
N THR A 185 -2.66 -0.95 -2.31
CA THR A 185 -3.96 -1.21 -2.94
C THR A 185 -5.04 -1.51 -1.90
N ARG A 186 -6.21 -0.90 -2.09
CA ARG A 186 -7.42 -1.19 -1.34
C ARG A 186 -8.58 -1.42 -2.29
N LEU A 187 -9.30 -2.52 -2.07
CA LEU A 187 -10.38 -2.96 -2.94
C LEU A 187 -11.65 -3.19 -2.13
N ARG A 188 -12.78 -2.88 -2.75
CA ARG A 188 -14.09 -3.33 -2.31
C ARG A 188 -14.92 -3.66 -3.53
N VAL A 189 -15.57 -4.80 -3.51
CA VAL A 189 -16.52 -5.20 -4.55
C VAL A 189 -17.74 -5.78 -3.85
N SER A 190 -18.91 -5.29 -4.23
CA SER A 190 -20.20 -5.75 -3.74
C SER A 190 -20.85 -6.68 -4.78
N GLY A 191 -21.19 -7.89 -4.36
CA GLY A 191 -21.82 -8.87 -5.25
C GLY A 191 -21.86 -10.30 -4.68
N ARG A 192 -22.81 -11.11 -5.16
CA ARG A 192 -22.95 -12.54 -4.83
C ARG A 192 -22.18 -13.46 -5.77
N GLN A 193 -21.67 -12.95 -6.88
CA GLN A 193 -20.92 -13.73 -7.85
C GLN A 193 -19.48 -13.80 -7.37
N GLN A 194 -18.99 -15.01 -7.05
CA GLN A 194 -17.57 -15.29 -6.88
C GLN A 194 -16.87 -15.08 -8.23
N GLN A 195 -16.63 -13.83 -8.62
CA GLN A 195 -15.76 -13.54 -9.73
C GLN A 195 -14.33 -13.54 -9.22
N ARG A 196 -13.47 -14.30 -9.91
CA ARG A 196 -12.04 -14.20 -9.70
C ARG A 196 -11.56 -12.93 -10.37
N HIS A 197 -11.11 -11.96 -9.59
CA HIS A 197 -10.44 -10.80 -10.16
C HIS A 197 -8.99 -11.18 -10.49
N GLN A 198 -8.52 -10.78 -11.66
CA GLN A 198 -7.14 -10.95 -12.09
C GLN A 198 -6.45 -9.60 -12.06
N PHE A 199 -5.43 -9.46 -11.22
CA PHE A 199 -4.60 -8.27 -11.15
C PHE A 199 -3.30 -8.57 -11.88
N PRO A 200 -2.99 -7.90 -13.00
CA PRO A 200 -1.66 -7.94 -13.56
C PRO A 200 -0.73 -7.15 -12.65
N VAL A 201 0.31 -7.81 -12.16
CA VAL A 201 1.42 -7.20 -11.42
C VAL A 201 2.58 -7.06 -12.39
N GLU A 202 2.91 -5.84 -12.80
CA GLU A 202 4.05 -5.61 -13.68
C GLU A 202 5.37 -5.69 -12.91
N VAL A 203 6.29 -6.52 -13.40
CA VAL A 203 7.65 -6.68 -12.88
C VAL A 203 8.62 -6.75 -14.04
N ASN A 204 9.49 -5.76 -14.19
CA ASN A 204 10.47 -5.68 -15.30
C ASN A 204 9.84 -5.96 -16.69
N ASP A 205 8.77 -5.24 -17.03
CA ASP A 205 8.02 -5.39 -18.29
C ASP A 205 7.33 -6.77 -18.48
N GLN A 206 7.26 -7.61 -17.43
CA GLN A 206 6.49 -8.85 -17.40
C GLN A 206 5.28 -8.72 -16.46
N ALA A 207 4.09 -9.08 -16.92
CA ALA A 207 2.89 -9.12 -16.07
C ALA A 207 2.76 -10.49 -15.39
N VAL A 208 2.81 -10.51 -14.06
CA VAL A 208 2.46 -11.66 -13.21
C VAL A 208 0.97 -11.57 -12.90
N LEU A 209 0.17 -12.55 -13.34
CA LEU A 209 -1.27 -12.55 -13.07
C LEU A 209 -1.57 -13.15 -11.69
N VAL A 210 -2.20 -12.35 -10.84
CA VAL A 210 -2.68 -12.76 -9.52
C VAL A 210 -4.19 -12.91 -9.59
N SER A 211 -4.70 -14.13 -9.41
CA SER A 211 -6.13 -14.43 -9.47
C SER A 211 -6.69 -14.79 -8.11
N MET A 212 -7.73 -14.09 -7.65
CA MET A 212 -8.29 -14.28 -6.30
C MET A 212 -9.83 -14.28 -6.29
N PRO A 213 -10.48 -15.20 -5.55
CA PRO A 213 -11.90 -15.11 -5.24
C PRO A 213 -12.16 -13.95 -4.27
N TYR A 214 -13.23 -13.17 -4.50
CA TYR A 214 -13.47 -11.93 -3.74
C TYR A 214 -14.92 -11.79 -3.22
N ASN A 215 -15.09 -11.42 -1.95
CA ASN A 215 -16.39 -11.06 -1.37
C ASN A 215 -16.38 -10.12 -0.14
N GLN A 216 -15.28 -9.42 0.21
CA GLN A 216 -15.21 -8.57 1.43
C GLN A 216 -14.35 -7.31 1.22
N ASP A 217 -14.39 -6.33 2.13
CA ASP A 217 -13.45 -5.19 2.16
C ASP A 217 -12.04 -5.73 2.41
N LYS A 218 -11.11 -5.60 1.45
CA LYS A 218 -9.75 -6.14 1.62
C LYS A 218 -8.73 -5.16 1.09
N ALA A 219 -7.69 -4.96 1.88
CA ALA A 219 -6.48 -4.31 1.42
C ALA A 219 -5.44 -5.36 1.08
N PHE A 220 -4.61 -5.04 0.10
CA PHE A 220 -3.39 -5.80 -0.13
C PHE A 220 -2.24 -4.88 -0.49
N GLY A 221 -1.10 -5.18 0.12
CA GLY A 221 0.18 -4.59 -0.23
C GLY A 221 0.78 -5.41 -1.36
N LEU A 222 1.23 -4.72 -2.39
CA LEU A 222 2.02 -5.32 -3.45
C LEU A 222 3.39 -4.66 -3.42
N ALA A 223 4.43 -5.48 -3.36
CA ALA A 223 5.77 -5.04 -3.67
C ALA A 223 6.44 -6.06 -4.58
N SER A 224 7.21 -5.57 -5.55
CA SER A 224 7.99 -6.38 -6.46
C SER A 224 9.44 -5.96 -6.44
N TYR A 225 10.35 -6.92 -6.39
CA TYR A 225 11.79 -6.68 -6.50
C TYR A 225 12.37 -7.54 -7.61
N ALA A 226 13.34 -6.98 -8.31
CA ALA A 226 14.11 -7.71 -9.29
C ALA A 226 15.60 -7.37 -9.14
N GLN A 227 16.40 -8.40 -8.90
CA GLN A 227 17.85 -8.31 -8.89
C GLN A 227 18.44 -9.10 -10.06
N THR A 228 19.53 -8.59 -10.62
CA THR A 228 20.27 -9.22 -11.73
C THR A 228 21.62 -9.73 -11.21
N PRO A 229 21.70 -11.04 -11.00
CA PRO A 229 22.62 -11.80 -11.85
C PRO A 229 21.92 -12.67 -12.90
N ASP A 230 20.60 -12.89 -12.81
CA ASP A 230 19.92 -13.97 -13.55
C ASP A 230 18.45 -13.68 -13.96
N ASN A 231 18.06 -12.41 -14.16
CA ASN A 231 16.69 -12.03 -14.55
C ASN A 231 15.57 -12.61 -13.64
N SER A 232 15.86 -12.85 -12.36
CA SER A 232 14.86 -13.34 -11.41
C SER A 232 13.96 -12.21 -10.91
N THR A 233 12.66 -12.47 -10.81
CA THR A 233 11.69 -11.53 -10.22
C THR A 233 11.03 -12.12 -8.99
N GLN A 234 10.72 -11.24 -8.03
CA GLN A 234 10.01 -11.58 -6.81
C GLN A 234 8.80 -10.67 -6.66
N VAL A 235 7.66 -11.26 -6.33
CA VAL A 235 6.43 -10.55 -6.01
C VAL A 235 5.97 -11.01 -4.64
N VAL A 236 5.82 -10.08 -3.70
CA VAL A 236 5.26 -10.31 -2.37
C VAL A 236 3.91 -9.61 -2.28
N LEU A 237 2.88 -10.39 -1.93
CA LEU A 237 1.52 -9.93 -1.72
C LEU A 237 1.12 -10.21 -0.28
N ILE A 238 0.79 -9.15 0.45
CA ILE A 238 0.34 -9.21 1.84
C ILE A 238 -1.13 -8.81 1.89
N PHE A 239 -1.95 -9.61 2.57
CA PHE A 239 -3.37 -9.32 2.80
C PHE A 239 -3.58 -8.96 4.26
N HIS A 240 -4.15 -7.78 4.48
CA HIS A 240 -4.48 -7.27 5.80
C HIS A 240 -5.78 -6.47 5.75
N GLU A 241 -6.36 -6.18 6.92
CA GLU A 241 -7.54 -5.32 7.03
C GLU A 241 -7.24 -3.85 6.68
N THR A 242 -5.99 -3.44 6.80
CA THR A 242 -5.49 -2.09 6.49
C THR A 242 -4.43 -2.15 5.39
N ALA A 243 -4.53 -1.26 4.40
CA ALA A 243 -3.55 -1.13 3.34
C ALA A 243 -2.23 -0.59 3.88
N SER A 244 -2.30 0.23 4.94
CA SER A 244 -1.14 0.74 5.66
C SER A 244 -0.17 -0.36 6.10
N VAL A 245 -0.66 -1.33 6.90
CA VAL A 245 0.16 -2.46 7.38
C VAL A 245 0.58 -3.36 6.22
N ALA A 246 -0.35 -3.70 5.31
CA ALA A 246 -0.05 -4.60 4.21
C ALA A 246 1.05 -4.05 3.31
N HIS A 247 1.00 -2.77 2.98
CA HIS A 247 1.98 -2.11 2.14
C HIS A 247 3.36 -2.06 2.80
N ALA A 248 3.44 -1.61 4.06
CA ALA A 248 4.70 -1.56 4.80
C ALA A 248 5.38 -2.93 4.88
N VAL A 249 4.63 -3.98 5.27
CA VAL A 249 5.19 -5.34 5.35
C VAL A 249 5.62 -5.86 3.98
N SER A 250 4.82 -5.65 2.93
CA SER A 250 5.16 -6.14 1.59
C SER A 250 6.43 -5.50 1.03
N THR A 251 6.59 -4.17 1.17
CA THR A 251 7.72 -3.42 0.62
C THR A 251 9.01 -3.68 1.39
N THR A 252 8.92 -3.95 2.69
CA THR A 252 10.04 -4.41 3.49
C THR A 252 10.44 -5.85 3.14
N LEU A 253 9.49 -6.78 2.99
CA LEU A 253 9.82 -8.19 2.74
C LEU A 253 10.39 -8.43 1.35
N VAL A 254 9.95 -7.68 0.33
CA VAL A 254 10.32 -8.00 -1.06
C VAL A 254 11.81 -7.83 -1.37
N ILE A 255 12.54 -7.05 -0.55
CA ILE A 255 13.97 -6.83 -0.72
C ILE A 255 14.82 -7.90 -0.01
N GLU A 256 14.20 -8.78 0.77
CA GLU A 256 14.87 -9.88 1.48
C GLU A 256 15.30 -11.00 0.51
N GLU A 257 16.21 -11.85 0.98
CA GLU A 257 16.57 -13.05 0.22
C GLU A 257 15.43 -14.08 0.22
N ALA A 258 15.29 -14.83 -0.87
CA ALA A 258 14.21 -15.81 -1.03
C ALA A 258 14.05 -16.79 0.15
N PRO A 259 15.13 -17.34 0.77
CA PRO A 259 14.99 -18.20 1.95
C PRO A 259 14.32 -17.50 3.15
N GLU A 260 14.62 -16.23 3.39
CA GLU A 260 14.03 -15.46 4.49
C GLU A 260 12.56 -15.14 4.22
N ILE A 261 12.21 -14.82 2.97
CA ILE A 261 10.80 -14.63 2.58
C ILE A 261 10.02 -15.94 2.74
N ILE A 262 10.58 -17.08 2.32
CA ILE A 262 9.93 -18.39 2.48
C ILE A 262 9.72 -18.71 3.97
N LYS A 263 10.74 -18.49 4.80
CA LYS A 263 10.64 -18.66 6.26
C LYS A 263 9.55 -17.77 6.87
N PHE A 264 9.44 -16.52 6.42
CA PHE A 264 8.36 -15.62 6.82
C PHE A 264 6.97 -16.16 6.44
N VAL A 265 6.81 -16.65 5.21
CA VAL A 265 5.54 -17.25 4.74
C VAL A 265 5.15 -18.48 5.58
N GLU A 266 6.13 -19.28 5.99
CA GLU A 266 5.95 -20.48 6.81
C GLU A 266 5.56 -20.19 8.27
N GLN A 267 5.94 -19.02 8.81
CA GLN A 267 5.51 -18.59 10.15
C GLN A 267 3.99 -18.37 10.23
N ASP A 268 3.32 -18.18 9.09
CA ASP A 268 1.86 -18.04 8.97
C ASP A 268 1.28 -16.89 9.83
N ALA A 269 2.07 -15.84 10.08
CA ALA A 269 1.68 -14.68 10.88
C ALA A 269 0.69 -13.75 10.15
N ILE A 270 0.78 -13.67 8.82
CA ILE A 270 -0.10 -12.88 7.97
C ILE A 270 -0.42 -13.60 6.65
N ALA A 271 -1.59 -13.33 6.08
CA ALA A 271 -2.02 -13.89 4.80
C ALA A 271 -1.08 -13.39 3.68
N THR A 272 -0.24 -14.28 3.19
CA THR A 272 0.86 -13.96 2.28
C THR A 272 0.85 -14.87 1.05
N LEU A 273 1.05 -14.28 -0.12
CA LEU A 273 1.38 -14.96 -1.36
C LEU A 273 2.70 -14.41 -1.89
N VAL A 274 3.63 -15.31 -2.21
CA VAL A 274 4.90 -14.96 -2.83
C VAL A 274 5.03 -15.70 -4.15
N ILE A 275 5.47 -14.98 -5.17
CA ILE A 275 5.72 -15.52 -6.50
C ILE A 275 7.18 -15.20 -6.86
N PHE A 276 7.97 -16.24 -7.03
CA PHE A 276 9.32 -16.15 -7.58
C PHE A 276 9.28 -16.56 -9.04
N ASN A 277 9.92 -15.80 -9.92
CA ASN A 277 10.20 -16.20 -11.28
C ASN A 277 11.71 -16.34 -11.43
N GLU A 278 12.19 -17.56 -11.65
CA GLU A 278 13.59 -17.85 -11.88
C GLU A 278 13.73 -18.45 -13.28
N LYS A 279 14.36 -17.72 -14.21
CA LYS A 279 14.61 -18.20 -15.59
C LYS A 279 13.33 -18.64 -16.34
N GLY A 280 12.19 -18.01 -16.04
CA GLY A 280 10.90 -18.32 -16.66
C GLY A 280 10.10 -19.40 -15.93
N GLU A 281 10.62 -19.99 -14.85
CA GLU A 281 9.88 -20.89 -13.98
C GLU A 281 9.26 -20.12 -12.81
N GLU A 282 7.93 -20.14 -12.74
CA GLU A 282 7.17 -19.52 -11.65
C GLU A 282 7.01 -20.51 -10.48
N LYS A 283 7.45 -20.10 -9.29
CA LYS A 283 7.25 -20.81 -8.02
C LYS A 283 6.40 -19.98 -7.09
N ARG A 284 5.34 -20.57 -6.54
CA ARG A 284 4.39 -19.89 -5.62
C ARG A 284 4.49 -20.47 -4.22
N TYR A 285 4.60 -19.58 -3.24
CA TYR A 285 4.56 -19.90 -1.81
C TYR A 285 3.38 -19.17 -1.18
N THR A 286 2.61 -19.86 -0.34
CA THR A 286 1.43 -19.29 0.32
C THR A 286 1.40 -19.64 1.78
N SER A 287 0.98 -18.68 2.60
CA SER A 287 0.74 -18.95 4.02
C SER A 287 -0.57 -19.74 4.20
N GLY A 288 -0.74 -20.38 5.35
CA GLY A 288 -1.98 -21.06 5.72
C GLY A 288 -3.17 -20.10 5.81
N LEU A 289 -2.96 -18.91 6.37
CA LEU A 289 -3.92 -17.81 6.40
C LEU A 289 -4.35 -17.40 4.99
N PHE A 290 -3.42 -17.30 4.05
CA PHE A 290 -3.77 -17.01 2.65
C PHE A 290 -4.62 -18.13 2.02
N ARG A 291 -4.34 -19.40 2.30
CA ARG A 291 -5.17 -20.50 1.80
C ARG A 291 -6.60 -20.46 2.36
N ARG A 292 -6.76 -20.16 3.66
CA ARG A 292 -8.08 -19.96 4.29
C ARG A 292 -8.82 -18.76 3.74
N PHE A 293 -8.09 -17.75 3.29
CA PHE A 293 -8.66 -16.58 2.67
C PHE A 293 -9.26 -16.87 1.28
N LEU A 294 -8.77 -17.90 0.58
CA LEU A 294 -9.26 -18.33 -0.73
C LEU A 294 -10.44 -19.33 -0.66
N SER A 295 -10.64 -19.99 0.48
CA SER A 295 -11.69 -21.01 0.71
C SER A 295 -13.01 -20.37 1.10
#